data_AF-A0A8T5SP37-F1
#
_entry.id   AF-A0A8T5SP37-F1
#
_cell.length_a   1.000
_cell.length_b   1.000
_cell.length_c   1.000
_cell.angle_alpha   90.00
_cell.angle_beta   90.00
_cell.angle_gamma   90.00
#
_symmetry.space_group_name_H-M   'P 1'
#
loop_
_entity.id
_entity.type
_entity.pdbx_description
1 polymer ?
#
loop_
_entity_poly.entity_id
_entity_poly.type
_entity_poly.pdbx_seq_one_letter_code
_entity_poly.pdbx_strand_id
1 'polypeptide(L)'
;MSRPDTGQLSRKELEELRRLMAVRQALDEWKKKGFDVDIPICPICKSPRLVNLTSAHDLGTFPGSFQPAFYCIDCGWYGRIAPVMSNRPEKDAVLEDLQGAFASLLEPKRDPFLDEVDEVIDEDF
;
A
#
# COMPACT_ATOMS: atom_id res chain seq x y z
N MET A 1 -13.31 17.24 27.69
CA MET A 1 -13.51 17.48 26.25
C MET A 1 -12.30 16.91 25.52
N SER A 2 -12.46 15.73 24.94
CA SER A 2 -11.45 15.04 24.15
C SER A 2 -11.15 15.85 22.89
N ARG A 3 -9.86 16.03 22.59
CA ARG A 3 -9.43 16.64 21.32
C ARG A 3 -9.85 15.69 20.19
N PRO A 4 -10.41 16.16 19.07
CA PRO A 4 -10.58 15.29 17.91
C PRO A 4 -9.18 14.89 17.44
N ASP A 5 -8.87 13.60 17.44
CA ASP A 5 -7.63 13.03 16.91
C ASP A 5 -7.60 13.17 15.38
N THR A 6 -7.49 14.40 14.89
CA THR A 6 -6.93 14.66 13.56
C THR A 6 -5.45 14.93 13.76
N GLY A 7 -4.72 13.84 14.02
CA GLY A 7 -3.28 13.85 14.24
C GLY A 7 -2.56 14.49 13.04
N GLN A 8 -1.86 15.58 13.29
CA GLN A 8 -1.08 16.28 12.27
C GLN A 8 0.01 15.33 11.75
N LEU A 9 -0.04 14.97 10.47
CA LEU A 9 1.03 14.20 9.81
C LEU A 9 2.38 14.89 10.05
N SER A 10 3.40 14.11 10.37
CA SER A 10 4.77 14.62 10.39
C SER A 10 5.15 15.17 9.02
N ARG A 11 6.16 16.05 8.96
CA ARG A 11 6.65 16.60 7.68
C ARG A 11 7.02 15.51 6.68
N LYS A 12 7.57 14.41 7.17
CA LYS A 12 7.96 13.24 6.36
C LYS A 12 6.73 12.52 5.80
N GLU A 13 5.75 12.20 6.64
CA GLU A 13 4.52 11.54 6.20
C GLU A 13 3.73 12.41 5.22
N LEU A 14 3.74 13.73 5.41
CA LEU A 14 3.10 14.68 4.50
C LEU A 14 3.80 14.73 3.13
N GLU A 15 5.13 14.60 3.10
CA GLU A 15 5.89 14.49 1.85
C GLU A 15 5.62 13.15 1.14
N GLU A 16 5.61 12.05 1.88
CA GLU A 16 5.26 10.73 1.36
C GLU A 16 3.85 10.70 0.78
N LEU A 17 2.87 11.30 1.47
CA LEU A 17 1.50 11.43 0.99
C LEU A 17 1.45 12.24 -0.31
N ARG A 18 2.20 13.34 -0.43
CA ARG A 18 2.27 14.14 -1.66
C ARG A 18 2.80 13.33 -2.84
N ARG A 19 3.84 12.50 -2.62
CA ARG A 19 4.38 11.60 -3.66
C ARG A 19 3.33 10.59 -4.12
N LEU A 20 2.64 9.96 -3.18
CA LEU A 20 1.57 9.00 -3.48
C LEU A 20 0.38 9.64 -4.19
N MET A 21 -0.01 10.86 -3.81
CA MET A 21 -1.07 11.60 -4.50
C MET A 21 -0.71 11.91 -5.96
N ALA A 22 0.54 12.27 -6.24
CA ALA A 22 1.00 12.50 -7.61
C ALA A 22 0.90 11.23 -8.47
N VAL A 23 1.30 10.08 -7.91
CA VAL A 23 1.15 8.78 -8.57
C VAL A 23 -0.32 8.46 -8.84
N ARG A 24 -1.19 8.65 -7.85
CA ARG A 24 -2.64 8.44 -8.01
C ARG A 24 -3.22 9.30 -9.14
N GLN A 25 -2.88 10.59 -9.17
CA GLN A 25 -3.38 11.49 -10.21
C GLN A 25 -2.95 11.01 -11.60
N ALA A 26 -1.68 10.61 -11.76
CA ALA A 26 -1.20 10.04 -13.01
C ALA A 26 -1.98 8.76 -13.39
N LEU A 27 -2.20 7.85 -12.44
CA LEU A 27 -2.99 6.63 -12.63
C LEU A 27 -4.43 6.90 -13.06
N ASP A 28 -5.08 7.91 -12.47
CA ASP A 28 -6.43 8.35 -12.83
C ASP A 28 -6.49 8.92 -14.25
N GLU A 29 -5.45 9.65 -14.68
CA GLU A 29 -5.32 10.12 -16.07
C GLU A 29 -5.16 8.98 -17.06
N TRP A 30 -4.32 7.99 -16.74
CA TRP A 30 -4.15 6.79 -17.57
C TRP A 30 -5.45 5.99 -17.66
N LYS A 31 -6.19 5.88 -16.55
CA LYS A 31 -7.50 5.21 -16.51
C LYS A 31 -8.51 5.89 -17.40
N LYS A 32 -8.57 7.23 -17.38
CA LYS A 32 -9.44 8.02 -18.28
C LYS A 32 -9.11 7.80 -19.75
N LYS A 33 -7.84 7.54 -20.08
CA LYS A 33 -7.39 7.19 -21.43
C LYS A 33 -7.65 5.72 -21.80
N GLY A 34 -8.16 4.91 -20.86
CA GLY A 34 -8.46 3.49 -21.07
C GLY A 34 -7.25 2.56 -20.91
N PHE A 35 -6.18 3.03 -20.26
CA PHE A 35 -4.99 2.21 -20.00
C PHE A 35 -4.95 1.71 -18.57
N ASP A 36 -4.69 0.41 -18.44
CA ASP A 36 -4.36 -0.25 -17.18
C ASP A 36 -2.85 -0.20 -16.95
N VAL A 37 -2.44 0.43 -15.85
CA VAL A 37 -1.04 0.73 -15.55
C VAL A 37 -0.74 0.36 -14.10
N ASP A 38 0.40 -0.29 -13.93
CA ASP A 38 0.96 -0.67 -12.63
C ASP A 38 2.26 0.10 -12.38
N ILE A 39 2.34 0.80 -11.26
CA ILE A 39 3.50 1.60 -10.88
C ILE A 39 4.09 1.03 -9.58
N PRO A 40 5.31 0.48 -9.61
CA PRO A 40 5.98 0.02 -8.40
C PRO A 40 6.44 1.22 -7.57
N ILE A 41 6.26 1.13 -6.26
CA ILE A 41 6.56 2.20 -5.30
C ILE A 41 7.59 1.73 -4.28
N CYS A 42 8.53 2.60 -3.93
CA CYS A 42 9.49 2.32 -2.87
C CYS A 42 8.77 2.12 -1.52
N PRO A 43 8.97 1.00 -0.81
CA PRO A 43 8.30 0.77 0.47
C PRO A 43 8.78 1.72 1.58
N ILE A 44 9.99 2.27 1.45
CA ILE A 44 10.65 3.09 2.47
C ILE A 44 10.29 4.58 2.37
N CYS A 45 10.39 5.18 1.17
CA CYS A 45 10.21 6.63 0.98
C CYS A 45 9.05 7.01 0.05
N LYS A 46 8.24 6.01 -0.33
CA LYS A 46 7.06 6.16 -1.21
C LYS A 46 7.33 6.84 -2.55
N SER A 47 8.58 6.82 -3.01
CA SER A 47 8.93 7.31 -4.35
C SER A 47 8.54 6.29 -5.43
N PRO A 48 7.99 6.73 -6.58
CA PRO A 48 7.80 5.87 -7.75
C PRO A 48 9.08 5.68 -8.58
N ARG A 49 10.20 6.31 -8.20
CA ARG A 49 11.46 6.29 -8.96
C ARG A 49 12.28 5.05 -8.67
N LEU A 50 11.72 3.90 -9.03
CA LEU A 50 12.37 2.60 -8.93
C LEU A 50 12.99 2.19 -10.27
N VAL A 51 14.24 1.75 -10.22
CA VAL A 51 14.93 1.08 -11.32
C VAL A 51 14.74 -0.42 -11.15
N ASN A 52 14.19 -1.07 -12.17
CA ASN A 52 14.15 -2.53 -12.23
C ASN A 52 15.50 -3.02 -12.72
N LEU A 53 16.30 -3.54 -11.79
CA LEU A 53 17.58 -4.16 -12.05
C LEU A 53 17.35 -5.57 -12.56
N THR A 54 17.60 -5.77 -13.85
CA THR A 54 17.57 -7.09 -14.48
C THR A 54 18.98 -7.56 -14.75
N SER A 55 19.27 -8.80 -14.34
CA SER A 55 20.60 -9.41 -14.40
C SER A 55 21.24 -9.40 -15.80
N ALA A 56 20.42 -9.40 -16.85
CA ALA A 56 20.89 -9.43 -18.23
C ALA A 56 21.30 -8.06 -18.78
N HIS A 57 20.60 -6.97 -18.41
CA HIS A 57 20.81 -5.65 -19.02
C HIS A 57 21.74 -4.75 -18.21
N ASP A 58 21.71 -4.83 -16.88
CA ASP A 58 22.39 -3.84 -16.03
C ASP A 58 23.80 -4.27 -15.59
N LEU A 59 24.10 -5.56 -15.60
CA LEU A 59 25.32 -6.11 -14.98
C LEU A 59 26.34 -6.71 -15.95
N GLY A 60 26.04 -6.79 -17.26
CA GLY A 60 26.97 -7.24 -18.29
C GLY A 60 27.41 -8.71 -18.13
N THR A 61 26.92 -9.58 -19.01
CA THR A 61 27.56 -10.87 -19.35
C THR A 61 27.91 -11.79 -18.15
N PHE A 62 27.06 -11.89 -17.14
CA PHE A 62 27.12 -13.01 -16.17
C PHE A 62 25.93 -13.95 -16.37
N PRO A 63 26.13 -15.14 -16.96
CA PRO A 63 25.07 -16.11 -17.15
C PRO A 63 24.82 -16.81 -15.82
N GLY A 64 23.81 -16.34 -15.10
CA GLY A 64 23.26 -17.08 -13.97
C GLY A 64 23.09 -16.24 -12.71
N SER A 65 21.84 -15.99 -12.36
CA SER A 65 21.40 -15.68 -11.00
C SER A 65 21.63 -14.25 -10.49
N PHE A 66 20.99 -13.27 -11.11
CA PHE A 66 20.32 -12.25 -10.30
C PHE A 66 18.82 -12.26 -10.60
N GLN A 67 18.03 -12.60 -9.58
CA GLN A 67 16.59 -12.42 -9.60
C GLN A 67 16.29 -10.93 -9.75
N PRO A 68 15.25 -10.52 -10.51
CA PRO A 68 14.87 -9.13 -10.65
C PRO A 68 14.81 -8.42 -9.29
N ALA A 69 15.42 -7.25 -9.22
CA ALA A 69 15.44 -6.44 -8.02
C ALA A 69 15.08 -5.00 -8.35
N PHE A 70 14.62 -4.27 -7.36
CA PHE A 70 14.30 -2.86 -7.46
C PHE A 70 15.33 -2.04 -6.68
N TYR A 71 15.76 -0.95 -7.29
CA TYR A 71 16.61 0.05 -6.65
C TYR A 71 15.91 1.42 -6.66
N CYS A 72 15.79 2.05 -5.50
CA CYS A 72 15.20 3.38 -5.37
C CYS A 72 16.26 4.47 -5.54
N ILE A 73 16.06 5.34 -6.52
CA ILE A 73 17.00 6.44 -6.81
C ILE A 73 17.03 7.47 -5.67
N ASP A 74 15.89 7.69 -4.99
CA ASP A 74 15.79 8.78 -4.02
C ASP A 74 16.31 8.41 -2.63
N CYS A 75 16.20 7.15 -2.19
CA CYS A 75 16.63 6.73 -0.84
C CYS A 75 17.64 5.56 -0.81
N GLY A 76 17.99 5.00 -1.97
CA GLY A 76 18.95 3.90 -2.07
C GLY A 76 18.42 2.53 -1.64
N TRP A 77 17.12 2.38 -1.38
CA TRP A 77 16.53 1.09 -1.05
C TRP A 77 16.75 0.08 -2.18
N TYR A 78 17.22 -1.11 -1.83
CA TYR A 78 17.38 -2.26 -2.72
C TYR A 78 16.55 -3.44 -2.19
N GLY A 79 15.68 -4.00 -3.00
CA GLY A 79 14.86 -5.14 -2.60
C GLY A 79 14.20 -5.85 -3.77
N ARG A 80 13.67 -7.04 -3.53
CA ARG A 80 13.07 -7.88 -4.59
C ARG A 80 11.55 -7.75 -4.67
N ILE A 81 10.92 -7.23 -3.62
CA ILE A 81 9.48 -7.07 -3.52
C ILE A 81 9.20 -5.59 -3.34
N ALA A 82 8.41 -5.02 -4.24
CA ALA A 82 7.95 -3.64 -4.17
C ALA A 82 6.42 -3.61 -4.15
N PRO A 83 5.79 -2.80 -3.30
CA PRO A 83 4.36 -2.54 -3.40
C PRO A 83 4.05 -1.85 -4.73
N VAL A 84 2.89 -2.17 -5.30
CA VAL A 84 2.45 -1.63 -6.59
C VAL A 84 1.18 -0.82 -6.37
N MET A 85 1.13 0.37 -6.95
CA MET A 85 -0.12 1.12 -7.12
C MET A 85 -0.63 0.87 -8.54
N SER A 86 -1.89 0.44 -8.64
CA SER A 86 -2.53 0.10 -9.90
C SER A 86 -3.85 0.83 -10.07
N ASN A 87 -4.24 1.11 -11.31
CA ASN A 87 -5.56 1.62 -11.66
C ASN A 87 -6.50 0.55 -12.24
N ARG A 88 -6.02 -0.70 -12.36
CA ARG A 88 -6.78 -1.84 -12.86
C ARG A 88 -8.08 -1.98 -12.07
N PRO A 89 -9.18 -2.41 -12.71
CA PRO A 89 -10.38 -2.76 -11.98
C PRO A 89 -10.06 -3.90 -11.01
N GLU A 90 -10.38 -3.69 -9.74
CA GLU A 90 -10.29 -4.71 -8.72
C GLU A 90 -11.38 -5.76 -9.02
N LYS A 91 -11.01 -6.81 -9.74
CA LYS A 91 -11.79 -8.04 -9.89
C LYS A 91 -11.02 -9.12 -9.16
N ASP A 92 -11.20 -9.15 -7.85
CA ASP A 92 -10.45 -10.04 -7.00
C ASP A 92 -11.41 -11.08 -6.43
N ALA A 93 -11.46 -12.24 -7.06
CA ALA A 93 -12.23 -13.39 -6.56
C ALA A 93 -11.81 -13.72 -5.12
N VAL A 94 -10.56 -13.42 -4.74
CA VAL A 94 -10.09 -13.59 -3.36
C VAL A 94 -10.72 -12.55 -2.45
N LEU A 95 -10.86 -11.28 -2.85
CA LEU A 95 -11.57 -10.30 -2.02
C LEU A 95 -13.06 -10.61 -1.91
N GLU A 96 -13.69 -11.09 -2.99
CA GLU A 96 -15.08 -11.55 -2.97
C GLU A 96 -15.25 -12.76 -2.01
N ASP A 97 -14.33 -13.72 -2.03
CA ASP A 97 -14.33 -14.88 -1.12
C ASP A 97 -14.03 -14.47 0.34
N LEU A 98 -13.13 -13.49 0.55
CA LEU A 98 -12.74 -13.00 1.86
C LEU A 98 -13.78 -12.06 2.49
N GLN A 99 -14.64 -11.42 1.70
CA GLN A 99 -15.75 -10.60 2.21
C GLN A 99 -16.66 -11.42 3.14
N GLY A 100 -16.89 -12.70 2.84
CA GLY A 100 -17.65 -13.60 3.72
C GLY A 100 -16.91 -13.94 5.02
N ALA A 101 -15.59 -14.13 4.95
CA ALA A 101 -14.77 -14.50 6.10
C ALA A 101 -14.55 -13.36 7.10
N PHE A 102 -14.56 -12.10 6.63
CA PHE A 102 -14.31 -10.90 7.44
C PHE A 102 -15.49 -9.92 7.47
N ALA A 103 -16.70 -10.39 7.20
CA ALA A 103 -17.91 -9.56 7.16
C ALA A 103 -18.08 -8.72 8.45
N SER A 104 -17.74 -9.29 9.61
CA SER A 104 -17.81 -8.61 10.91
C SER A 104 -16.89 -7.38 11.03
N LEU A 105 -15.76 -7.35 10.30
CA LEU A 105 -14.82 -6.23 10.29
C LEU A 105 -15.18 -5.14 9.27
N LEU A 106 -16.05 -5.46 8.31
CA LEU A 106 -16.50 -4.57 7.25
C LEU A 106 -17.78 -3.80 7.63
N GLU A 107 -18.44 -4.18 8.72
CA GLU A 107 -19.59 -3.45 9.26
C GLU A 107 -19.12 -2.27 10.14
N PRO A 108 -19.24 -1.01 9.69
CA PRO A 108 -18.72 0.16 10.42
C PRO A 108 -19.45 0.46 11.73
N LYS A 109 -20.42 -0.36 12.13
CA LYS A 109 -21.23 -0.21 13.36
C LYS A 109 -20.89 -1.22 14.45
N ARG A 110 -20.00 -2.19 14.19
CA ARG A 110 -19.55 -3.17 15.18
C ARG A 110 -18.05 -3.14 15.23
N ASP A 111 -17.52 -2.42 16.21
CA ASP A 111 -16.12 -2.54 16.57
C ASP A 111 -16.01 -3.77 17.49
N PRO A 112 -15.37 -4.88 17.07
CA PRO A 112 -15.34 -6.12 17.86
C PRO A 112 -14.69 -5.95 19.23
N PHE A 113 -13.89 -4.89 19.40
CA PHE A 113 -13.21 -4.56 20.65
C PHE A 113 -14.06 -3.71 21.60
N LEU A 114 -15.23 -3.23 21.18
CA LEU A 114 -16.19 -2.55 22.06
C LEU A 114 -17.17 -3.54 22.70
N ASP A 115 -17.48 -4.66 22.03
CA ASP A 115 -18.40 -5.68 22.56
C ASP A 115 -17.78 -6.50 23.72
N GLU A 116 -16.45 -6.56 23.85
CA GLU A 116 -15.76 -7.26 24.97
C GLU A 116 -15.74 -6.44 26.28
N VAL A 117 -16.06 -5.15 26.26
CA VAL A 117 -15.98 -4.30 27.46
C VAL A 117 -17.26 -4.34 28.29
N ASP A 118 -18.41 -4.66 27.68
CA ASP A 118 -19.70 -4.66 28.36
C ASP A 118 -20.02 -5.97 29.13
N GLU A 119 -19.22 -7.04 28.98
CA GLU A 119 -19.44 -8.31 29.71
C GLU A 119 -18.76 -8.37 31.10
N VAL A 120 -17.95 -7.37 31.50
CA VAL A 120 -17.14 -7.45 32.73
C VAL A 120 -17.59 -6.51 33.86
N ILE A 121 -18.74 -5.81 33.72
CA ILE A 121 -19.26 -4.94 34.78
C ILE A 121 -20.73 -5.29 35.03
N ASP A 122 -21.01 -6.45 35.61
CA ASP A 122 -22.27 -6.70 36.32
C ASP A 122 -22.24 -7.95 37.22
N GLU A 123 -21.10 -8.30 37.84
CA GLU A 123 -21.10 -9.17 39.03
C GLU A 123 -20.18 -8.59 40.13
N ASP A 124 -20.79 -8.40 41.29
CA ASP A 124 -20.24 -8.02 42.61
C ASP A 124 -19.86 -6.53 42.85
N PHE A 125 -20.78 -5.76 43.43
CA PHE A 125 -20.77 -5.29 44.85
C PHE A 125 -21.93 -4.33 45.17
#